data_AF-A0A4P6X3G4-F1
#
_entry.id   AF-A0A4P6X3G4-F1
#
_cell.length_a   1.000
_cell.length_b   1.000
_cell.length_c   1.000
_cell.angle_alpha   90.00
_cell.angle_beta   90.00
_cell.angle_gamma   90.00
#
_symmetry.space_group_name_H-M   'P 1'
#
loop_
_entity.id
_entity.type
_entity.pdbx_description
1 polymer ?
#
loop_
_entity_poly.entity_id
_entity_poly.type
_entity_poly.pdbx_seq_one_letter_code
_entity_poly.pdbx_strand_id
1 'polypeptide(L)'
;MPQVKRRRADVAASIITSQRGYAKLKSKRGKLGLTVPEAFVRGIRHIGYRSNIEAIAELIDNSIQAYSERVDVVFGYERASTKKPQQLAIVDDGHGMPASMLRLAMMWGGTHRENDRTGLGRYGYGLPCATVSVGRRFTIYSRISGGRINAATLDLDDLDSGLYLDEDGDIALPPPRHSRLPAFLQTHLDMTHPEGWASGTIVLIEKLDRLDWTTAKGLKGNLLRHFGVTYHKLLHHTAIHVDGEQVRPIDPLFLTEGSDLYALDEDRANALEPITITITITVGVNDSEKLTGEMTLRYAWLPPSFGAIDKARDAIGLNANARFSILKDYHGIVFSRNGRIVDRMVRTPWTTFINNDRYIRIEIEFSASLDELFGVTTSKQQVSVSSIVWDRLREAGMHKAIEHLRAKVRSAKAERHRNAKVLQSREDRRNLVDTSGSTGDDSAAPTSMVSSSIPSLHRLATTSKAGEALALLINAIETRATGQGAAFAAEYRSLMGEWMATLDPSFLTSAGFATKND
;
A
#
# COMPACT_ATOMS: atom_id res chain seq x y z
N MET A 1 14.71 -38.06 -40.74
CA MET A 1 14.98 -36.70 -41.25
C MET A 1 14.02 -36.23 -42.38
N PRO A 2 13.65 -37.03 -43.41
CA PRO A 2 12.82 -36.55 -44.54
C PRO A 2 11.35 -36.26 -44.21
N GLN A 3 10.72 -37.11 -43.38
CA GLN A 3 9.30 -36.96 -43.01
C GLN A 3 9.01 -35.69 -42.18
N VAL A 4 9.96 -35.27 -41.32
CA VAL A 4 9.83 -34.04 -40.52
C VAL A 4 9.92 -32.79 -41.39
N LYS A 5 10.77 -32.79 -42.43
CA LYS A 5 10.85 -31.68 -43.40
C LYS A 5 9.58 -31.56 -44.24
N ARG A 6 9.01 -32.69 -44.68
CA ARG A 6 7.75 -32.73 -45.45
C ARG A 6 6.58 -32.20 -44.62
N ARG A 7 6.43 -32.66 -43.38
CA ARG A 7 5.38 -32.20 -42.45
C ARG A 7 5.50 -30.71 -42.12
N ARG A 8 6.73 -30.17 -42.03
CA ARG A 8 6.96 -28.72 -41.88
C ARG A 8 6.55 -27.93 -43.12
N ALA A 9 6.82 -28.44 -44.31
CA ALA A 9 6.43 -27.78 -45.56
C ALA A 9 4.91 -27.73 -45.74
N ASP A 10 4.19 -28.80 -45.39
CA ASP A 10 2.74 -28.87 -45.47
C ASP A 10 2.06 -27.90 -44.48
N VAL A 11 2.58 -27.83 -43.24
CA VAL A 11 2.13 -26.85 -42.24
C VAL A 11 2.42 -25.42 -42.69
N ALA A 12 3.62 -25.16 -43.25
CA ALA A 12 3.98 -23.84 -43.77
C ALA A 12 3.06 -23.40 -44.92
N ALA A 13 2.74 -24.31 -45.86
CA ALA A 13 1.84 -24.01 -46.97
C ALA A 13 0.41 -23.67 -46.50
N SER A 14 -0.10 -24.39 -45.49
CA SER A 14 -1.40 -24.09 -44.87
C SER A 14 -1.41 -22.71 -44.20
N ILE A 15 -0.33 -22.36 -43.48
CA ILE A 15 -0.16 -21.05 -42.84
C ILE A 15 -0.11 -19.94 -43.90
N ILE A 16 0.68 -20.11 -44.95
CA ILE A 16 0.82 -19.12 -46.05
C ILE A 16 -0.52 -18.93 -46.76
N THR A 17 -1.30 -20.00 -46.97
CA THR A 17 -2.63 -19.91 -47.58
C THR A 17 -3.58 -19.09 -46.69
N SER A 18 -3.54 -19.32 -45.39
CA SER A 18 -4.32 -18.56 -44.41
C SER A 18 -3.92 -17.07 -44.38
N GLN A 19 -2.62 -16.76 -44.44
CA GLN A 19 -2.10 -15.40 -44.51
C GLN A 19 -2.58 -14.66 -45.77
N ARG A 20 -2.52 -15.33 -46.95
CA ARG A 20 -3.01 -14.76 -48.21
C ARG A 20 -4.51 -14.50 -48.17
N GLY A 21 -5.30 -15.40 -47.58
CA GLY A 21 -6.73 -15.21 -47.36
C GLY A 21 -7.03 -13.98 -46.51
N TYR A 22 -6.31 -13.82 -45.39
CA TYR A 22 -6.43 -12.66 -44.52
C TYR A 22 -6.06 -11.34 -45.22
N ALA A 23 -4.92 -11.31 -45.94
CA ALA A 23 -4.48 -10.12 -46.67
C ALA A 23 -5.51 -9.67 -47.72
N LYS A 24 -6.09 -10.61 -48.46
CA LYS A 24 -7.12 -10.32 -49.48
C LYS A 24 -8.42 -9.81 -48.87
N LEU A 25 -8.80 -10.26 -47.68
CA LEU A 25 -9.96 -9.75 -46.94
C LEU A 25 -9.73 -8.30 -46.48
N LYS A 26 -8.53 -7.99 -45.98
CA LYS A 26 -8.21 -6.65 -45.48
C LYS A 26 -7.94 -5.62 -46.58
N SER A 27 -7.38 -6.02 -47.71
CA SER A 27 -7.17 -5.10 -48.84
C SER A 27 -8.47 -4.63 -49.50
N LYS A 28 -9.56 -5.41 -49.38
CA LYS A 28 -10.90 -5.01 -49.88
C LYS A 28 -11.54 -3.86 -49.10
N ARG A 29 -11.08 -3.57 -47.88
CA ARG A 29 -11.60 -2.48 -47.02
C ARG A 29 -11.02 -1.09 -47.38
N GLY A 30 -10.25 -0.96 -48.46
CA GLY A 30 -9.88 0.33 -49.08
C GLY A 30 -8.78 1.14 -48.38
N LYS A 31 -8.67 1.10 -47.04
CA LYS A 31 -7.60 1.76 -46.28
C LYS A 31 -6.88 0.76 -45.36
N LEU A 32 -5.57 0.59 -45.58
CA LEU A 32 -4.68 -0.15 -44.66
C LEU A 32 -4.07 0.86 -43.68
N GLY A 33 -4.80 1.20 -42.62
CA GLY A 33 -4.26 1.99 -41.50
C GLY A 33 -3.20 1.22 -40.71
N LEU A 34 -2.45 1.92 -39.85
CA LEU A 34 -1.43 1.31 -38.98
C LEU A 34 -2.03 0.28 -38.01
N THR A 35 -3.32 0.41 -37.69
CA THR A 35 -4.05 -0.45 -36.77
C THR A 35 -5.23 -1.13 -37.47
N VAL A 36 -5.50 -2.38 -37.07
CA VAL A 36 -6.82 -3.00 -37.28
C VAL A 36 -7.60 -2.72 -36.00
N PRO A 37 -8.57 -1.80 -36.00
CA PRO A 37 -9.08 -1.25 -34.77
C PRO A 37 -9.68 -2.29 -33.81
N GLU A 38 -10.39 -3.29 -34.32
CA GLU A 38 -10.96 -4.35 -33.50
C GLU A 38 -9.86 -5.22 -32.85
N ALA A 39 -8.77 -5.48 -33.58
CA ALA A 39 -7.61 -6.21 -33.07
C ALA A 39 -6.79 -5.37 -32.08
N PHE A 40 -6.70 -4.06 -32.29
CA PHE A 40 -6.03 -3.11 -31.40
C PHE A 40 -6.74 -3.04 -30.05
N VAL A 41 -8.07 -2.87 -30.05
CA VAL A 41 -8.87 -2.83 -28.82
C VAL A 41 -8.80 -4.17 -28.09
N ARG A 42 -8.89 -5.30 -28.80
CA ARG A 42 -8.65 -6.63 -28.20
C ARG A 42 -7.25 -6.72 -27.59
N GLY A 43 -6.20 -6.29 -28.30
CA GLY A 43 -4.82 -6.32 -27.81
C GLY A 43 -4.65 -5.51 -26.52
N ILE A 44 -5.11 -4.27 -26.49
CA ILE A 44 -5.02 -3.38 -25.31
C ILE A 44 -5.70 -4.01 -24.08
N ARG A 45 -6.84 -4.67 -24.29
CA ARG A 45 -7.58 -5.39 -23.25
C ARG A 45 -6.73 -6.41 -22.48
N HIS A 46 -5.71 -6.97 -23.13
CA HIS A 46 -4.84 -7.99 -22.58
C HIS A 46 -3.52 -7.44 -22.02
N ILE A 47 -3.14 -6.21 -22.34
CA ILE A 47 -1.79 -5.68 -22.09
C ILE A 47 -1.73 -4.74 -20.87
N GLY A 48 -2.86 -4.13 -20.46
CA GLY A 48 -2.83 -2.90 -19.66
C GLY A 48 -2.54 -3.00 -18.16
N TYR A 49 -2.90 -4.10 -17.47
CA TYR A 49 -2.88 -4.13 -15.99
C TYR A 49 -2.45 -5.46 -15.37
N ARG A 50 -1.61 -5.39 -14.33
CA ARG A 50 -1.16 -6.51 -13.47
C ARG A 50 -2.32 -7.17 -12.73
N SER A 51 -3.36 -6.41 -12.38
CA SER A 51 -4.59 -6.88 -11.76
C SER A 51 -5.75 -5.94 -12.07
N ASN A 52 -7.00 -6.39 -11.90
CA ASN A 52 -8.15 -5.49 -12.07
C ASN A 52 -8.20 -4.39 -11.01
N ILE A 53 -7.59 -4.60 -9.84
CA ILE A 53 -7.53 -3.57 -8.79
C ILE A 53 -6.72 -2.37 -9.27
N GLU A 54 -5.60 -2.58 -9.97
CA GLU A 54 -4.80 -1.49 -10.54
C GLU A 54 -5.58 -0.74 -11.62
N ALA A 55 -6.43 -1.43 -12.40
CA ALA A 55 -7.31 -0.79 -13.36
C ALA A 55 -8.34 0.12 -12.66
N ILE A 56 -8.93 -0.34 -11.56
CA ILE A 56 -9.86 0.49 -10.76
C ILE A 56 -9.10 1.64 -10.09
N ALA A 57 -7.87 1.40 -9.61
CA ALA A 57 -7.01 2.43 -9.04
C ALA A 57 -6.70 3.54 -10.05
N GLU A 58 -6.47 3.21 -11.32
CA GLU A 58 -6.31 4.22 -12.39
C GLU A 58 -7.54 5.11 -12.53
N LEU A 59 -8.75 4.57 -12.34
CA LEU A 59 -9.99 5.37 -12.38
C LEU A 59 -10.10 6.26 -11.13
N ILE A 60 -9.73 5.77 -9.95
CA ILE A 60 -9.67 6.57 -8.72
C ILE A 60 -8.63 7.69 -8.84
N ASP A 61 -7.46 7.40 -9.42
CA ASP A 61 -6.44 8.41 -9.69
C ASP A 61 -7.03 9.55 -10.54
N ASN A 62 -7.80 9.21 -11.60
CA ASN A 62 -8.46 10.23 -12.43
C ASN A 62 -9.47 11.06 -11.64
N SER A 63 -10.20 10.46 -10.71
CA SER A 63 -11.13 11.18 -9.81
C SER A 63 -10.38 12.11 -8.85
N ILE A 64 -9.28 11.67 -8.24
CA ILE A 64 -8.42 12.53 -7.40
C ILE A 64 -7.88 13.70 -8.23
N GLN A 65 -7.43 13.45 -9.47
CA GLN A 65 -7.00 14.51 -10.38
C GLN A 65 -8.13 15.47 -10.81
N ALA A 66 -9.39 15.04 -10.68
CA ALA A 66 -10.55 15.89 -10.90
C ALA A 66 -10.93 16.71 -9.66
N TYR A 67 -10.07 16.71 -8.62
CA TYR A 67 -10.27 17.36 -7.33
C TYR A 67 -11.52 16.86 -6.60
N SER A 68 -11.78 15.55 -6.70
CA SER A 68 -12.89 14.93 -5.98
C SER A 68 -12.57 14.84 -4.49
N GLU A 69 -13.51 15.23 -3.64
CA GLU A 69 -13.44 15.06 -2.19
C GLU A 69 -13.94 13.67 -1.80
N ARG A 70 -14.80 13.06 -2.64
CA ARG A 70 -15.37 11.73 -2.44
C ARG A 70 -15.31 10.90 -3.72
N VAL A 71 -14.92 9.63 -3.57
CA VAL A 71 -14.97 8.64 -4.65
C VAL A 71 -15.61 7.35 -4.13
N ASP A 72 -16.65 6.87 -4.80
CA ASP A 72 -17.33 5.62 -4.47
C ASP A 72 -17.13 4.57 -5.57
N VAL A 73 -16.70 3.38 -5.16
CA VAL A 73 -16.73 2.17 -6.00
C VAL A 73 -18.00 1.40 -5.68
N VAL A 74 -18.96 1.39 -6.61
CA VAL A 74 -20.32 0.88 -6.39
C VAL A 74 -20.54 -0.41 -7.20
N PHE A 75 -21.13 -1.42 -6.58
CA PHE A 75 -21.47 -2.68 -7.24
C PHE A 75 -22.92 -2.67 -7.72
N GLY A 76 -23.13 -3.01 -8.99
CA GLY A 76 -24.45 -3.18 -9.57
C GLY A 76 -24.78 -4.66 -9.80
N TYR A 77 -26.05 -4.99 -9.60
CA TYR A 77 -26.59 -6.34 -9.68
C TYR A 77 -27.81 -6.36 -10.60
N GLU A 78 -27.85 -7.27 -11.57
CA GLU A 78 -28.98 -7.39 -12.51
C GLU A 78 -30.03 -8.39 -12.03
N ARG A 79 -29.67 -9.28 -11.10
CA ARG A 79 -30.55 -10.32 -10.55
C ARG A 79 -30.66 -10.17 -9.04
N ALA A 80 -31.62 -10.86 -8.43
CA ALA A 80 -31.81 -10.87 -6.98
C ALA A 80 -30.57 -11.35 -6.16
N SER A 81 -29.59 -11.99 -6.81
CA SER A 81 -28.37 -12.45 -6.15
C SER A 81 -27.33 -11.33 -6.07
N THR A 82 -26.98 -10.95 -4.84
CA THR A 82 -25.91 -9.97 -4.55
C THR A 82 -24.52 -10.59 -4.42
N LYS A 83 -24.40 -11.91 -4.71
CA LYS A 83 -23.14 -12.65 -4.50
C LYS A 83 -22.03 -12.25 -5.47
N LYS A 84 -22.38 -11.95 -6.72
CA LYS A 84 -21.45 -11.59 -7.79
C LYS A 84 -21.95 -10.30 -8.45
N PRO A 85 -21.16 -9.24 -8.51
CA PRO A 85 -21.55 -8.03 -9.24
C PRO A 85 -21.58 -8.29 -10.74
N GLN A 86 -22.53 -7.69 -11.45
CA GLN A 86 -22.60 -7.66 -12.93
C GLN A 86 -22.13 -6.33 -13.50
N GLN A 87 -22.13 -5.29 -12.67
CA GLN A 87 -21.71 -3.95 -13.01
C GLN A 87 -20.82 -3.39 -11.89
N LEU A 88 -19.91 -2.49 -12.27
CA LEU A 88 -19.01 -1.79 -11.37
C LEU A 88 -19.01 -0.33 -11.78
N ALA A 89 -19.29 0.59 -10.86
CA ALA A 89 -19.22 2.02 -11.13
C ALA A 89 -18.17 2.69 -10.24
N ILE A 90 -17.43 3.62 -10.82
CA ILE A 90 -16.61 4.58 -10.08
C ILE A 90 -17.36 5.90 -10.16
N VAL A 91 -17.79 6.43 -9.02
CA VAL A 91 -18.57 7.66 -8.89
C VAL A 91 -17.69 8.68 -8.16
N ASP A 92 -17.51 9.86 -8.74
CA ASP A 92 -16.78 10.95 -8.11
C ASP A 92 -17.57 12.26 -8.11
N ASP A 93 -17.20 13.17 -7.22
CA ASP A 93 -17.79 14.50 -7.06
C ASP A 93 -16.86 15.64 -7.55
N GLY A 94 -15.91 15.31 -8.42
CA GLY A 94 -14.98 16.28 -8.99
C GLY A 94 -15.64 17.27 -9.96
N HIS A 95 -14.80 17.99 -10.72
CA HIS A 95 -15.27 19.04 -11.62
C HIS A 95 -16.12 18.55 -12.82
N GLY A 96 -16.15 17.23 -13.09
CA GLY A 96 -16.85 16.64 -14.23
C GLY A 96 -16.26 17.03 -15.59
N MET A 97 -16.95 16.68 -16.67
CA MET A 97 -16.50 16.91 -18.05
C MET A 97 -17.63 17.51 -18.88
N PRO A 98 -17.34 18.52 -19.74
CA PRO A 98 -18.30 18.98 -20.73
C PRO A 98 -18.60 17.85 -21.74
N ALA A 99 -19.79 17.89 -22.35
CA ALA A 99 -20.20 16.86 -23.31
C ALA A 99 -19.17 16.66 -24.43
N SER A 100 -18.55 17.74 -24.93
CA SER A 100 -17.51 17.70 -25.97
C SER A 100 -16.28 16.86 -25.59
N MET A 101 -15.97 16.73 -24.30
CA MET A 101 -14.83 15.96 -23.80
C MET A 101 -15.14 14.47 -23.65
N LEU A 102 -16.41 14.07 -23.53
CA LEU A 102 -16.78 12.68 -23.24
C LEU A 102 -16.28 11.69 -24.29
N ARG A 103 -16.45 11.98 -25.59
CA ARG A 103 -15.90 11.11 -26.64
C ARG A 103 -14.37 11.07 -26.61
N LEU A 104 -13.74 12.23 -26.37
CA LEU A 104 -12.28 12.31 -26.33
C LEU A 104 -11.73 11.46 -25.18
N ALA A 105 -12.39 11.48 -24.01
CA ALA A 105 -12.03 10.65 -22.86
C ALA A 105 -12.17 9.14 -23.12
N MET A 106 -12.95 8.73 -24.12
CA MET A 106 -13.10 7.33 -24.54
C MET A 106 -12.09 6.92 -25.61
N MET A 107 -11.44 7.88 -26.26
CA MET A 107 -10.44 7.60 -27.30
C MET A 107 -9.10 7.25 -26.66
N TRP A 108 -8.45 6.20 -27.18
CA TRP A 108 -7.06 5.91 -26.83
C TRP A 108 -6.15 7.00 -27.36
N GLY A 109 -5.50 7.74 -26.46
CA GLY A 109 -4.71 8.93 -26.83
C GLY A 109 -5.48 10.25 -26.72
N GLY A 110 -6.78 10.22 -26.39
CA GLY A 110 -7.57 11.43 -26.22
C GLY A 110 -7.33 12.06 -24.85
N THR A 111 -6.51 13.10 -24.77
CA THR A 111 -6.25 13.83 -23.53
C THR A 111 -6.09 15.33 -23.76
N HIS A 112 -6.52 16.13 -22.79
CA HIS A 112 -6.24 17.56 -22.72
C HIS A 112 -4.96 17.86 -21.92
N ARG A 113 -4.27 16.81 -21.43
CA ARG A 113 -3.17 16.87 -20.46
C ARG A 113 -1.82 16.40 -21.02
N GLU A 114 -1.63 16.38 -22.35
CA GLU A 114 -0.41 15.86 -22.98
C GLU A 114 0.88 16.49 -22.44
N ASN A 115 0.80 17.76 -22.00
CA ASN A 115 1.92 18.54 -21.50
C ASN A 115 1.91 18.79 -19.98
N ASP A 116 0.94 18.23 -19.24
CA ASP A 116 0.92 18.33 -17.78
C ASP A 116 1.87 17.31 -17.17
N ARG A 117 3.01 17.79 -16.65
CA ARG A 117 4.05 16.98 -15.99
C ARG A 117 3.77 16.74 -14.50
N THR A 118 2.72 17.37 -13.94
CA THR A 118 2.37 17.28 -12.52
C THR A 118 1.31 16.21 -12.26
N GLY A 119 0.42 15.99 -13.23
CA GLY A 119 -0.64 14.99 -13.19
C GLY A 119 -0.18 13.52 -13.25
N LEU A 120 -1.12 12.64 -12.96
CA LEU A 120 -1.06 11.17 -13.04
C LEU A 120 -1.38 10.65 -14.47
N GLY A 121 -2.25 11.32 -15.23
CA GLY A 121 -2.64 10.92 -16.59
C GLY A 121 -2.08 11.82 -17.70
N ARG A 122 -1.00 11.40 -18.37
CA ARG A 122 -0.33 12.17 -19.44
C ARG A 122 -0.85 11.89 -20.85
N TYR A 123 -1.12 10.62 -21.18
CA TYR A 123 -1.29 10.19 -22.58
C TYR A 123 -2.74 9.86 -22.99
N GLY A 124 -3.73 9.97 -22.10
CA GLY A 124 -5.13 9.68 -22.47
C GLY A 124 -5.43 8.21 -22.73
N TYR A 125 -4.62 7.29 -22.21
CA TYR A 125 -4.87 5.85 -22.31
C TYR A 125 -5.52 5.27 -21.05
N GLY A 126 -5.40 5.94 -19.89
CA GLY A 126 -5.79 5.39 -18.59
C GLY A 126 -7.24 4.93 -18.52
N LEU A 127 -8.19 5.85 -18.74
CA LEU A 127 -9.63 5.54 -18.65
C LEU A 127 -10.07 4.42 -19.60
N PRO A 128 -9.89 4.52 -20.94
CA PRO A 128 -10.39 3.51 -21.84
C PRO A 128 -9.66 2.17 -21.69
N CYS A 129 -8.36 2.15 -21.31
CA CYS A 129 -7.65 0.90 -21.03
C CYS A 129 -8.15 0.24 -19.74
N ALA A 130 -8.34 1.02 -18.66
CA ALA A 130 -8.81 0.51 -17.38
C ALA A 130 -10.19 -0.13 -17.53
N THR A 131 -11.14 0.56 -18.16
CA THR A 131 -12.52 0.07 -18.29
C THR A 131 -12.61 -1.20 -19.11
N VAL A 132 -11.97 -1.27 -20.28
CA VAL A 132 -12.03 -2.46 -21.15
C VAL A 132 -11.27 -3.65 -20.56
N SER A 133 -10.27 -3.42 -19.71
CA SER A 133 -9.56 -4.51 -19.02
C SER A 133 -10.44 -5.25 -18.00
N VAL A 134 -11.54 -4.61 -17.55
CA VAL A 134 -12.45 -5.12 -16.52
C VAL A 134 -13.76 -5.66 -17.12
N GLY A 135 -14.35 -4.95 -18.09
CA GLY A 135 -15.62 -5.33 -18.72
C GLY A 135 -15.63 -5.18 -20.24
N ARG A 136 -16.73 -5.59 -20.89
CA ARG A 136 -16.91 -5.46 -22.36
C ARG A 136 -17.72 -4.24 -22.75
N ARG A 137 -18.28 -3.50 -21.80
CA ARG A 137 -19.01 -2.27 -22.06
C ARG A 137 -18.71 -1.27 -20.96
N PHE A 138 -18.58 0.00 -21.31
CA PHE A 138 -18.56 1.06 -20.31
C PHE A 138 -19.30 2.30 -20.78
N THR A 139 -19.88 3.02 -19.83
CA THR A 139 -20.56 4.28 -20.03
C THR A 139 -19.97 5.31 -19.10
N ILE A 140 -19.56 6.46 -19.65
CA ILE A 140 -19.17 7.62 -18.86
C ILE A 140 -20.39 8.51 -18.75
N TYR A 141 -20.88 8.76 -17.54
CA TYR A 141 -21.79 9.85 -17.25
C TYR A 141 -20.98 10.99 -16.64
N SER A 142 -21.22 12.23 -17.05
CA SER A 142 -20.54 13.35 -16.44
C SER A 142 -21.41 14.60 -16.42
N ARG A 143 -21.21 15.40 -15.37
CA ARG A 143 -21.93 16.63 -15.10
C ARG A 143 -20.95 17.70 -14.64
N ILE A 144 -20.97 18.84 -15.31
CA ILE A 144 -20.35 20.07 -14.80
C ILE A 144 -21.34 20.80 -13.89
N SER A 145 -20.85 21.63 -12.97
CA SER A 145 -21.68 22.41 -12.06
C SER A 145 -22.73 23.24 -12.83
N GLY A 146 -23.99 23.19 -12.39
CA GLY A 146 -25.14 23.82 -13.06
C GLY A 146 -25.59 23.14 -14.37
N GLY A 147 -24.86 22.15 -14.86
CA GLY A 147 -25.14 21.45 -16.11
C GLY A 147 -26.11 20.26 -15.96
N ARG A 148 -26.46 19.65 -17.11
CA ARG A 148 -27.17 18.37 -17.19
C ARG A 148 -26.18 17.20 -17.27
N ILE A 149 -26.62 16.01 -16.88
CA ILE A 149 -25.85 14.78 -17.07
C ILE A 149 -25.80 14.46 -18.57
N ASN A 150 -24.59 14.28 -19.08
CA ASN A 150 -24.33 13.76 -20.42
C ASN A 150 -23.66 12.40 -20.30
N ALA A 151 -23.95 11.51 -21.26
CA ALA A 151 -23.38 10.18 -21.29
C ALA A 151 -22.84 9.82 -22.66
N ALA A 152 -21.78 9.01 -22.67
CA ALA A 152 -21.27 8.33 -23.85
C ALA A 152 -20.88 6.89 -23.50
N THR A 153 -21.21 5.95 -24.38
CA THR A 153 -21.07 4.51 -24.15
C THR A 153 -20.23 3.88 -25.25
N LEU A 154 -19.31 2.99 -24.85
CA LEU A 154 -18.60 2.09 -25.77
C LEU A 154 -18.90 0.65 -25.35
N ASP A 155 -19.43 -0.12 -26.30
CA ASP A 155 -19.65 -1.56 -26.16
C ASP A 155 -18.74 -2.31 -27.14
N LEU A 156 -17.91 -3.21 -26.63
CA LEU A 156 -16.98 -3.98 -27.45
C LEU A 156 -17.70 -5.00 -28.34
N ASP A 157 -18.89 -5.46 -27.97
CA ASP A 157 -19.69 -6.35 -28.81
C ASP A 157 -20.24 -5.58 -30.03
N ASP A 158 -20.71 -4.35 -29.82
CA ASP A 158 -21.15 -3.44 -30.89
C ASP A 158 -19.98 -3.04 -31.80
N LEU A 159 -18.79 -2.85 -31.21
CA LEU A 159 -17.57 -2.60 -31.95
C LEU A 159 -17.19 -3.81 -32.83
N ASP A 160 -17.20 -5.02 -32.26
CA ASP A 160 -16.89 -6.26 -32.96
C ASP A 160 -17.94 -6.56 -34.07
N SER A 161 -19.20 -6.14 -33.90
CA SER A 161 -20.25 -6.27 -34.92
C SER A 161 -20.19 -5.20 -36.01
N GLY A 162 -19.33 -4.19 -35.88
CA GLY A 162 -19.19 -3.09 -36.82
C GLY A 162 -20.27 -2.01 -36.70
N LEU A 163 -20.99 -1.94 -35.57
CA LEU A 163 -22.05 -0.95 -35.36
C LEU A 163 -21.51 0.49 -35.27
N TYR A 164 -20.25 0.65 -34.86
CA TYR A 164 -19.58 1.94 -34.78
C TYR A 164 -18.81 2.31 -36.05
N LEU A 165 -19.06 1.64 -37.18
CA LEU A 165 -18.45 2.02 -38.46
C LEU A 165 -19.26 3.13 -39.11
N ASP A 166 -18.59 4.18 -39.58
CA ASP A 166 -19.19 5.20 -40.43
C ASP A 166 -19.30 4.73 -41.89
N GLU A 167 -19.79 5.61 -42.77
CA GLU A 167 -19.97 5.35 -44.20
C GLU A 167 -18.65 5.03 -44.92
N ASP A 168 -17.53 5.52 -44.39
CA ASP A 168 -16.18 5.28 -44.89
C ASP A 168 -15.54 4.00 -44.31
N GLY A 169 -16.22 3.34 -43.37
CA GLY A 169 -15.75 2.14 -42.69
C GLY A 169 -14.73 2.41 -41.58
N ASP A 170 -14.62 3.66 -41.14
CA ASP A 170 -13.80 4.10 -40.01
C ASP A 170 -14.62 4.04 -38.69
N ILE A 171 -13.97 3.88 -37.53
CA ILE A 171 -14.70 3.85 -36.25
C ILE A 171 -15.13 5.27 -35.87
N ALA A 172 -16.43 5.46 -35.73
CA ALA A 172 -17.05 6.65 -35.17
C ALA A 172 -17.73 6.30 -33.82
N LEU A 173 -17.16 6.82 -32.72
CA LEU A 173 -17.80 6.72 -31.41
C LEU A 173 -19.12 7.52 -31.39
N PRO A 174 -20.17 6.99 -30.75
CA PRO A 174 -21.46 7.68 -30.68
C PRO A 174 -21.33 9.05 -30.02
N PRO A 175 -22.07 10.08 -30.49
CA PRO A 175 -22.08 11.38 -29.85
C PRO A 175 -22.63 11.29 -28.42
N PRO A 176 -22.12 12.14 -27.51
CA PRO A 176 -22.63 12.20 -26.14
C PRO A 176 -24.07 12.69 -26.15
N ARG A 177 -24.91 12.16 -25.27
CA ARG A 177 -26.33 12.50 -25.18
C ARG A 177 -26.72 12.82 -23.75
N HIS A 178 -27.74 13.65 -23.57
CA HIS A 178 -28.42 13.77 -22.29
C HIS A 178 -28.97 12.40 -21.88
N SER A 179 -28.66 11.97 -20.67
CA SER A 179 -29.04 10.65 -20.19
C SER A 179 -29.46 10.69 -18.73
N ARG A 180 -30.33 9.75 -18.36
CA ARG A 180 -30.67 9.47 -16.96
C ARG A 180 -29.74 8.38 -16.44
N LEU A 181 -29.45 8.42 -15.15
CA LEU A 181 -28.66 7.38 -14.51
C LEU A 181 -29.49 6.09 -14.36
N PRO A 182 -28.85 4.91 -14.42
CA PRO A 182 -29.43 3.67 -13.94
C PRO A 182 -29.95 3.81 -12.50
N ALA A 183 -31.05 3.13 -12.18
CA ALA A 183 -31.76 3.31 -10.91
C ALA A 183 -30.87 3.09 -9.67
N PHE A 184 -29.97 2.10 -9.70
CA PHE A 184 -29.06 1.84 -8.57
C PHE A 184 -28.04 2.97 -8.36
N LEU A 185 -27.58 3.62 -9.42
CA LEU A 185 -26.69 4.78 -9.33
C LEU A 185 -27.43 6.02 -8.87
N GLN A 186 -28.67 6.24 -9.34
CA GLN A 186 -29.50 7.31 -8.83
C GLN A 186 -29.75 7.14 -7.33
N THR A 187 -30.15 5.94 -6.90
CA THR A 187 -30.36 5.61 -5.49
C THR A 187 -29.08 5.83 -4.67
N HIS A 188 -27.92 5.44 -5.22
CA HIS A 188 -26.64 5.67 -4.57
C HIS A 188 -26.36 7.17 -4.38
N LEU A 189 -26.50 7.99 -5.42
CA LEU A 189 -26.32 9.44 -5.34
C LEU A 189 -27.28 10.10 -4.36
N ASP A 190 -28.56 9.68 -4.34
CA ASP A 190 -29.56 10.22 -3.42
C ASP A 190 -29.17 9.95 -1.95
N MET A 191 -28.50 8.83 -1.67
CA MET A 191 -27.99 8.50 -0.33
C MET A 191 -26.69 9.23 0.03
N THR A 192 -25.77 9.39 -0.93
CA THR A 192 -24.42 9.91 -0.68
C THR A 192 -24.30 11.43 -0.85
N HIS A 193 -25.19 12.02 -1.64
CA HIS A 193 -25.30 13.45 -1.89
C HIS A 193 -26.75 13.90 -1.68
N PRO A 194 -27.24 13.93 -0.43
CA PRO A 194 -28.64 14.27 -0.13
C PRO A 194 -29.04 15.69 -0.55
N GLU A 195 -28.07 16.61 -0.64
CA GLU A 195 -28.25 17.98 -1.15
C GLU A 195 -28.18 18.06 -2.68
N GLY A 196 -27.93 16.93 -3.35
CA GLY A 196 -27.79 16.81 -4.79
C GLY A 196 -26.33 16.71 -5.25
N TRP A 197 -26.11 15.91 -6.29
CA TRP A 197 -24.79 15.74 -6.90
C TRP A 197 -24.49 16.89 -7.87
N ALA A 198 -23.75 17.90 -7.41
CA ALA A 198 -23.53 19.17 -8.13
C ALA A 198 -22.73 19.01 -9.42
N SER A 199 -21.62 18.28 -9.37
CA SER A 199 -20.74 17.94 -10.49
C SER A 199 -20.01 16.64 -10.22
N GLY A 200 -19.44 16.04 -11.26
CA GLY A 200 -18.62 14.85 -11.14
C GLY A 200 -18.68 13.95 -12.36
N THR A 201 -18.02 12.81 -12.25
CA THR A 201 -18.01 11.77 -13.28
C THR A 201 -18.40 10.41 -12.69
N ILE A 202 -19.15 9.64 -13.46
CA ILE A 202 -19.45 8.24 -13.18
C ILE A 202 -18.94 7.40 -14.34
N VAL A 203 -18.01 6.50 -14.06
CA VAL A 203 -17.54 5.49 -15.00
C VAL A 203 -18.23 4.17 -14.66
N LEU A 204 -19.28 3.83 -15.40
CA LEU A 204 -20.01 2.59 -15.27
C LEU A 204 -19.43 1.53 -16.20
N ILE A 205 -18.96 0.41 -15.65
CA ILE A 205 -18.44 -0.74 -16.37
C ILE A 205 -19.45 -1.89 -16.26
N GLU A 206 -19.79 -2.46 -17.40
CA GLU A 206 -20.81 -3.48 -17.58
C GLU A 206 -20.21 -4.68 -18.33
N LYS A 207 -20.94 -5.81 -18.34
CA LYS A 207 -20.45 -7.07 -18.95
C LYS A 207 -19.09 -7.48 -18.39
N LEU A 208 -18.99 -7.54 -17.05
CA LEU A 208 -17.76 -7.91 -16.34
C LEU A 208 -17.39 -9.36 -16.64
N ASP A 209 -16.19 -9.58 -17.19
CA ASP A 209 -15.73 -10.91 -17.62
C ASP A 209 -14.27 -11.22 -17.22
N ARG A 210 -13.59 -10.28 -16.55
CA ARG A 210 -12.15 -10.34 -16.27
C ARG A 210 -11.75 -10.13 -14.83
N LEU A 211 -12.69 -10.16 -13.88
CA LEU A 211 -12.41 -9.94 -12.46
C LEU A 211 -11.62 -11.09 -11.84
N ASP A 212 -10.47 -10.75 -11.24
CA ASP A 212 -9.67 -11.63 -10.36
C ASP A 212 -10.51 -12.20 -9.21
N TRP A 213 -11.40 -11.37 -8.63
CA TRP A 213 -12.35 -11.77 -7.59
C TRP A 213 -13.78 -11.63 -8.08
N THR A 214 -14.43 -12.76 -8.36
CA THR A 214 -15.78 -12.77 -8.93
C THR A 214 -16.91 -12.58 -7.90
N THR A 215 -16.61 -12.65 -6.60
CA THR A 215 -17.61 -12.46 -5.53
C THR A 215 -17.52 -11.06 -4.95
N ALA A 216 -18.66 -10.45 -4.61
CA ALA A 216 -18.72 -9.10 -4.05
C ALA A 216 -17.88 -8.99 -2.76
N LYS A 217 -18.00 -9.95 -1.84
CA LYS A 217 -17.21 -10.00 -0.60
C LYS A 217 -15.70 -10.03 -0.87
N GLY A 218 -15.27 -10.88 -1.80
CA GLY A 218 -13.85 -11.02 -2.14
C GLY A 218 -13.29 -9.76 -2.82
N LEU A 219 -14.03 -9.19 -3.76
CA LEU A 219 -13.65 -7.97 -4.47
C LEU A 219 -13.57 -6.79 -3.49
N LYS A 220 -14.63 -6.57 -2.70
CA LYS A 220 -14.70 -5.52 -1.67
C LYS A 220 -13.50 -5.56 -0.72
N GLY A 221 -13.26 -6.73 -0.10
CA GLY A 221 -12.17 -6.87 0.87
C GLY A 221 -10.77 -6.62 0.29
N ASN A 222 -10.53 -6.99 -0.97
CA ASN A 222 -9.26 -6.70 -1.62
C ASN A 222 -9.13 -5.25 -2.06
N LEU A 223 -10.20 -4.62 -2.54
CA LEU A 223 -10.22 -3.18 -2.87
C LEU A 223 -9.97 -2.34 -1.62
N LEU A 224 -10.70 -2.58 -0.51
CA LEU A 224 -10.52 -1.86 0.75
C LEU A 224 -9.06 -1.93 1.24
N ARG A 225 -8.49 -3.14 1.28
CA ARG A 225 -7.10 -3.35 1.72
C ARG A 225 -6.10 -2.67 0.80
N HIS A 226 -6.27 -2.85 -0.52
CA HIS A 226 -5.32 -2.31 -1.49
C HIS A 226 -5.38 -0.77 -1.50
N PHE A 227 -6.58 -0.18 -1.59
CA PHE A 227 -6.74 1.28 -1.55
C PHE A 227 -6.33 1.89 -0.22
N GLY A 228 -6.55 1.17 0.88
CA GLY A 228 -6.09 1.59 2.20
C GLY A 228 -4.58 1.81 2.25
N VAL A 229 -3.81 0.93 1.61
CA VAL A 229 -2.35 1.10 1.49
C VAL A 229 -2.00 2.13 0.43
N THR A 230 -2.53 1.94 -0.77
CA THR A 230 -2.17 2.69 -1.97
C THR A 230 -2.40 4.20 -1.83
N TYR A 231 -3.48 4.59 -1.16
CA TYR A 231 -3.90 5.97 -0.97
C TYR A 231 -3.78 6.43 0.49
N HIS A 232 -3.04 5.74 1.36
CA HIS A 232 -3.00 6.04 2.81
C HIS A 232 -2.68 7.51 3.13
N LYS A 233 -1.82 8.18 2.34
CA LYS A 233 -1.49 9.61 2.46
C LYS A 233 -2.48 10.55 1.78
N LEU A 234 -3.40 10.05 0.97
CA LEU A 234 -4.35 10.85 0.18
C LEU A 234 -5.79 10.77 0.71
N LEU A 235 -6.10 9.75 1.52
CA LEU A 235 -7.45 9.49 2.06
C LEU A 235 -8.01 10.58 2.97
N HIS A 236 -7.18 11.50 3.47
CA HIS A 236 -7.64 12.65 4.26
C HIS A 236 -8.12 13.82 3.40
N HIS A 237 -7.69 13.88 2.14
CA HIS A 237 -8.17 14.87 1.16
C HIS A 237 -9.29 14.32 0.28
N THR A 238 -9.23 13.02 -0.04
CA THR A 238 -10.23 12.35 -0.86
C THR A 238 -10.70 11.07 -0.18
N ALA A 239 -11.95 11.07 0.31
CA ALA A 239 -12.55 9.91 0.95
C ALA A 239 -12.97 8.87 -0.10
N ILE A 240 -12.33 7.70 -0.06
CA ILE A 240 -12.66 6.58 -0.94
C ILE A 240 -13.58 5.61 -0.22
N HIS A 241 -14.65 5.16 -0.90
CA HIS A 241 -15.58 4.16 -0.41
C HIS A 241 -15.66 2.99 -1.39
N VAL A 242 -15.85 1.78 -0.86
CA VAL A 242 -16.09 0.58 -1.65
C VAL A 242 -17.37 -0.08 -1.15
N ASP A 243 -18.41 -0.07 -1.98
CA ASP A 243 -19.71 -0.66 -1.70
C ASP A 243 -20.24 -0.25 -0.31
N GLY A 244 -20.30 1.07 -0.13
CA GLY A 244 -20.77 1.75 1.09
C GLY A 244 -19.78 1.78 2.27
N GLU A 245 -18.65 1.08 2.20
CA GLU A 245 -17.66 1.06 3.29
C GLU A 245 -16.48 1.97 2.99
N GLN A 246 -16.18 2.87 3.93
CA GLN A 246 -15.05 3.80 3.79
C GLN A 246 -13.71 3.06 3.90
N VAL A 247 -12.82 3.34 2.98
CA VAL A 247 -11.43 2.86 3.00
C VAL A 247 -10.68 3.54 4.15
N ARG A 248 -10.06 2.74 5.01
CA ARG A 248 -9.20 3.24 6.10
C ARG A 248 -7.74 3.26 5.64
N PRO A 249 -6.96 4.30 5.99
CA PRO A 249 -5.55 4.36 5.64
C PRO A 249 -4.77 3.24 6.33
N ILE A 250 -3.90 2.56 5.59
CA ILE A 250 -2.99 1.51 6.08
C ILE A 250 -1.57 1.93 5.69
N ASP A 251 -0.82 2.52 6.63
CA ASP A 251 0.58 2.86 6.38
C ASP A 251 1.43 1.59 6.27
N PRO A 252 2.08 1.30 5.12
CA PRO A 252 2.92 0.12 4.96
C PRO A 252 4.16 0.12 5.87
N LEU A 253 4.57 1.29 6.40
CA LEU A 253 5.64 1.44 7.39
C LEU A 253 5.14 1.32 8.83
N PHE A 254 3.81 1.39 9.05
CA PHE A 254 3.15 1.38 10.36
C PHE A 254 3.61 2.49 11.31
N LEU A 255 3.98 3.66 10.77
CA LEU A 255 4.45 4.80 11.53
C LEU A 255 3.36 5.84 11.79
N THR A 256 2.37 5.93 10.90
CA THR A 256 1.30 6.93 10.99
C THR A 256 0.25 6.55 12.05
N GLU A 257 0.18 7.34 13.11
CA GLU A 257 -0.88 7.24 14.12
C GLU A 257 -2.27 7.45 13.50
N GLY A 258 -3.28 6.74 14.00
CA GLY A 258 -4.64 6.77 13.45
C GLY A 258 -4.85 5.95 12.17
N SER A 259 -3.78 5.48 11.53
CA SER A 259 -3.90 4.49 10.44
C SER A 259 -4.32 3.13 10.99
N ASP A 260 -5.08 2.39 10.19
CA ASP A 260 -5.45 1.02 10.51
C ASP A 260 -4.19 0.16 10.65
N LEU A 261 -4.26 -0.84 11.54
CA LEU A 261 -3.17 -1.73 11.91
C LEU A 261 -1.96 -1.08 12.61
N TYR A 262 -1.93 0.24 12.83
CA TYR A 262 -0.88 0.93 13.59
C TYR A 262 -0.76 0.38 15.02
N ALA A 263 -1.85 0.43 15.78
CA ALA A 263 -1.93 0.00 17.19
C ALA A 263 -2.81 -1.26 17.37
N LEU A 264 -2.50 -2.34 16.65
CA LEU A 264 -3.23 -3.61 16.76
C LEU A 264 -3.03 -4.33 18.10
N ASP A 265 -1.85 -4.16 18.69
CA ASP A 265 -1.40 -4.74 19.97
C ASP A 265 -0.30 -3.83 20.55
N GLU A 266 0.50 -4.25 21.54
CA GLU A 266 1.57 -3.45 22.14
C GLU A 266 2.81 -3.24 21.24
N ASP A 267 3.03 -4.08 20.22
CA ASP A 267 4.19 -3.92 19.35
C ASP A 267 4.04 -2.63 18.51
N ARG A 268 5.10 -1.82 18.44
CA ARG A 268 5.18 -0.60 17.63
C ARG A 268 6.32 -0.65 16.62
N ALA A 269 6.09 -0.03 15.46
CA ALA A 269 7.14 0.26 14.50
C ALA A 269 8.04 1.37 15.04
N ASN A 270 9.34 1.27 14.77
CA ASN A 270 10.34 2.23 15.22
C ASN A 270 10.85 3.00 14.00
N ALA A 271 10.49 4.29 13.90
CA ALA A 271 10.98 5.16 12.85
C ALA A 271 12.49 5.42 12.99
N LEU A 272 13.16 5.61 11.86
CA LEU A 272 14.46 6.28 11.81
C LEU A 272 14.28 7.65 11.15
N GLU A 273 15.26 8.53 11.35
CA GLU A 273 15.24 9.87 10.76
C GLU A 273 15.12 9.79 9.22
N PRO A 274 14.13 10.48 8.61
CA PRO A 274 14.02 10.54 7.17
C PRO A 274 15.23 11.23 6.54
N ILE A 275 15.57 10.83 5.32
CA ILE A 275 16.64 11.46 4.53
C ILE A 275 16.02 12.04 3.27
N THR A 276 16.20 13.34 3.04
CA THR A 276 15.77 13.99 1.79
C THR A 276 16.96 14.17 0.86
N ILE A 277 16.79 13.76 -0.40
CA ILE A 277 17.77 13.89 -1.46
C ILE A 277 17.16 14.74 -2.57
N THR A 278 17.82 15.84 -2.91
CA THR A 278 17.49 16.66 -4.07
C THR A 278 18.31 16.19 -5.27
N ILE A 279 17.66 15.93 -6.40
CA ILE A 279 18.31 15.58 -7.66
C ILE A 279 17.97 16.65 -8.69
N THR A 280 19.00 17.21 -9.32
CA THR A 280 18.87 18.07 -10.49
C THR A 280 19.35 17.31 -11.71
N ILE A 281 18.48 17.20 -12.72
CA ILE A 281 18.81 16.65 -14.03
C ILE A 281 18.65 17.73 -15.09
N THR A 282 19.43 17.61 -16.15
CA THR A 282 19.27 18.44 -17.33
C THR A 282 18.41 17.70 -18.35
N VAL A 283 17.42 18.39 -18.91
CA VAL A 283 16.43 17.89 -19.85
C VAL A 283 16.29 18.86 -21.01
N GLY A 284 15.75 18.36 -22.13
CA GLY A 284 15.53 19.14 -23.36
C GLY A 284 16.57 18.89 -24.45
N VAL A 285 16.23 19.29 -25.67
CA VAL A 285 17.14 19.21 -26.82
C VAL A 285 18.21 20.28 -26.60
N ASN A 286 19.43 19.85 -26.27
CA ASN A 286 20.62 20.66 -25.90
C ASN A 286 20.84 20.94 -24.41
N ASP A 287 20.26 20.16 -23.48
CA ASP A 287 20.53 20.31 -22.04
C ASP A 287 20.27 21.74 -21.53
N SER A 288 19.25 22.41 -22.07
CA SER A 288 18.93 23.80 -21.72
C SER A 288 18.08 23.94 -20.46
N GLU A 289 17.29 22.92 -20.11
CA GLU A 289 16.38 22.97 -18.97
C GLU A 289 16.91 22.15 -17.79
N LYS A 290 16.89 22.73 -16.59
CA LYS A 290 17.21 22.01 -15.35
C LYS A 290 15.94 21.65 -14.62
N LEU A 291 15.66 20.36 -14.50
CA LEU A 291 14.57 19.85 -13.68
C LEU A 291 15.13 19.42 -12.34
N THR A 292 14.65 20.04 -11.27
CA THR A 292 15.00 19.66 -9.89
C THR A 292 13.81 18.95 -9.27
N GLY A 293 14.06 17.81 -8.65
CA GLY A 293 13.07 17.06 -7.89
C GLY A 293 13.66 16.54 -6.59
N GLU A 294 12.77 16.18 -5.68
CA GLU A 294 13.13 15.71 -4.36
C GLU A 294 12.62 14.29 -4.15
N MET A 295 13.39 13.50 -3.42
CA MET A 295 12.94 12.24 -2.88
C MET A 295 13.24 12.14 -1.39
N THR A 296 12.32 11.55 -0.64
CA THR A 296 12.44 11.32 0.80
C THR A 296 12.50 9.82 1.06
N LEU A 297 13.51 9.41 1.80
CA LEU A 297 13.75 8.04 2.23
C LEU A 297 13.24 7.90 3.66
N ARG A 298 12.28 7.02 3.88
CA ARG A 298 11.74 6.70 5.21
C ARG A 298 12.07 5.27 5.56
N TYR A 299 12.44 5.03 6.80
CA TYR A 299 12.77 3.70 7.29
C TYR A 299 11.99 3.39 8.57
N ALA A 300 11.55 2.14 8.70
CA ALA A 300 11.03 1.63 9.95
C ALA A 300 11.61 0.25 10.28
N TRP A 301 11.91 0.04 11.56
CA TRP A 301 12.23 -1.26 12.12
C TRP A 301 11.02 -1.81 12.88
N LEU A 302 10.67 -3.05 12.62
CA LEU A 302 9.56 -3.75 13.27
C LEU A 302 10.12 -4.85 14.20
N PRO A 303 9.59 -5.03 15.41
CA PRO A 303 9.90 -6.19 16.23
C PRO A 303 9.62 -7.52 15.49
N PRO A 304 10.40 -8.59 15.67
CA PRO A 304 10.12 -9.88 15.03
C PRO A 304 8.78 -10.52 15.41
N SER A 305 8.16 -10.06 16.50
CA SER A 305 6.83 -10.45 16.96
C SER A 305 5.68 -9.65 16.33
N PHE A 306 6.00 -8.60 15.56
CA PHE A 306 5.03 -7.61 15.07
C PHE A 306 3.89 -8.21 14.23
N GLY A 307 4.20 -9.26 13.48
CA GLY A 307 3.24 -10.01 12.66
C GLY A 307 2.57 -11.20 13.36
N ALA A 308 2.91 -11.48 14.61
CA ALA A 308 2.47 -12.66 15.34
C ALA A 308 1.35 -12.34 16.35
N ILE A 309 0.41 -13.27 16.52
CA ILE A 309 -0.61 -13.22 17.59
C ILE A 309 0.05 -13.64 18.91
N ASP A 310 0.58 -14.86 18.95
CA ASP A 310 1.46 -15.34 20.01
C ASP A 310 2.88 -14.82 19.76
N LYS A 311 3.27 -13.84 20.57
CA LYS A 311 4.52 -13.09 20.47
C LYS A 311 5.76 -13.95 20.69
N ALA A 312 5.63 -15.10 21.35
CA ALA A 312 6.74 -16.03 21.58
C ALA A 312 7.14 -16.80 20.31
N ARG A 313 6.23 -16.93 19.33
CA ARG A 313 6.43 -17.71 18.10
C ARG A 313 6.50 -16.85 16.86
N ASP A 314 6.99 -17.43 15.77
CA ASP A 314 6.98 -16.77 14.46
C ASP A 314 5.56 -16.65 13.90
N ALA A 315 5.34 -15.59 13.13
CA ALA A 315 4.08 -15.34 12.42
C ALA A 315 3.92 -16.31 11.24
N ILE A 316 3.42 -17.52 11.52
CA ILE A 316 3.20 -18.58 10.53
C ILE A 316 1.79 -19.14 10.69
N GLY A 317 1.08 -19.32 9.57
CA GLY A 317 -0.25 -19.93 9.54
C GLY A 317 -1.23 -19.19 10.46
N LEU A 318 -1.85 -19.92 11.39
CA LEU A 318 -2.81 -19.37 12.35
C LEU A 318 -2.21 -18.37 13.34
N ASN A 319 -0.87 -18.32 13.47
CA ASN A 319 -0.22 -17.35 14.34
C ASN A 319 0.03 -15.99 13.66
N ALA A 320 -0.28 -15.85 12.37
CA ALA A 320 -0.15 -14.58 11.68
C ALA A 320 -1.32 -13.66 12.04
N ASN A 321 -1.03 -12.45 12.51
CA ASN A 321 -2.06 -11.44 12.80
C ASN A 321 -2.47 -10.65 11.53
N ALA A 322 -3.38 -9.69 11.69
CA ALA A 322 -3.90 -8.90 10.58
C ALA A 322 -2.83 -8.11 9.80
N ARG A 323 -1.73 -7.69 10.46
CA ARG A 323 -0.60 -6.99 9.82
C ARG A 323 0.14 -7.88 8.83
N PHE A 324 0.10 -9.20 8.99
CA PHE A 324 0.97 -10.11 8.23
C PHE A 324 0.76 -10.06 6.71
N SER A 325 -0.47 -9.82 6.25
CA SER A 325 -0.76 -9.66 4.82
C SER A 325 0.00 -8.46 4.23
N ILE A 326 -0.06 -7.31 4.91
CA ILE A 326 0.71 -6.12 4.55
C ILE A 326 2.21 -6.40 4.69
N LEU A 327 2.61 -7.13 5.73
CA LEU A 327 4.01 -7.43 5.93
C LEU A 327 4.61 -8.24 4.77
N LYS A 328 3.86 -9.24 4.31
CA LYS A 328 4.22 -10.12 3.20
C LYS A 328 4.17 -9.37 1.88
N ASP A 329 3.07 -8.68 1.62
CA ASP A 329 2.82 -8.08 0.32
C ASP A 329 3.78 -6.90 0.13
N TYR A 330 3.94 -6.01 1.11
CA TYR A 330 4.71 -4.76 1.01
C TYR A 330 6.17 -4.80 1.48
N HIS A 331 6.82 -5.97 1.47
CA HIS A 331 8.23 -6.10 1.86
C HIS A 331 9.20 -5.60 0.77
N GLY A 332 10.39 -5.18 1.20
CA GLY A 332 11.36 -4.54 0.31
C GLY A 332 11.25 -3.02 0.35
N ILE A 333 11.50 -2.39 -0.79
CA ILE A 333 11.38 -0.93 -0.97
C ILE A 333 10.02 -0.64 -1.60
N VAL A 334 9.22 0.18 -0.92
CA VAL A 334 7.97 0.73 -1.43
C VAL A 334 8.26 2.06 -2.09
N PHE A 335 7.73 2.28 -3.28
CA PHE A 335 7.86 3.55 -4.01
C PHE A 335 6.55 4.31 -3.95
N SER A 336 6.61 5.57 -3.54
CA SER A 336 5.48 6.48 -3.53
C SER A 336 5.77 7.68 -4.43
N ARG A 337 4.81 8.09 -5.24
CA ARG A 337 4.87 9.31 -6.05
C ARG A 337 3.79 10.26 -5.55
N ASN A 338 4.18 11.43 -5.03
CA ASN A 338 3.25 12.41 -4.46
C ASN A 338 2.20 11.76 -3.51
N GLY A 339 2.63 10.94 -2.56
CA GLY A 339 1.74 10.24 -1.61
C GLY A 339 1.01 8.99 -2.12
N ARG A 340 1.01 8.71 -3.44
CA ARG A 340 0.43 7.49 -4.04
C ARG A 340 1.49 6.40 -4.16
N ILE A 341 1.29 5.25 -3.50
CA ILE A 341 2.22 4.11 -3.63
C ILE A 341 2.11 3.53 -5.03
N VAL A 342 3.20 3.50 -5.80
CA VAL A 342 3.19 3.15 -7.23
C VAL A 342 3.65 1.71 -7.48
N ASP A 343 4.72 1.30 -6.80
CA ASP A 343 5.33 -0.02 -7.01
C ASP A 343 6.13 -0.45 -5.78
N ARG A 344 6.65 -1.67 -5.84
CA ARG A 344 7.50 -2.24 -4.81
C ARG A 344 8.59 -3.09 -5.42
N MET A 345 9.80 -2.95 -4.90
CA MET A 345 10.95 -3.74 -5.33
C MET A 345 11.55 -4.55 -4.19
N VAL A 346 11.77 -5.83 -4.47
CA VAL A 346 12.47 -6.76 -3.59
C VAL A 346 13.93 -7.00 -4.03
N ARG A 347 14.33 -6.47 -5.19
CA ARG A 347 15.69 -6.54 -5.69
C ARG A 347 16.20 -5.12 -5.92
N THR A 348 17.39 -4.86 -5.39
CA THR A 348 18.18 -3.68 -5.70
C THR A 348 19.47 -4.14 -6.38
N PRO A 349 20.28 -3.23 -6.96
CA PRO A 349 21.56 -3.62 -7.55
C PRO A 349 22.57 -4.20 -6.54
N TRP A 350 22.31 -4.08 -5.22
CA TRP A 350 23.27 -4.46 -4.18
C TRP A 350 22.74 -5.55 -3.24
N THR A 351 21.42 -5.74 -3.17
CA THR A 351 20.84 -6.76 -2.32
C THR A 351 19.46 -7.22 -2.78
N THR A 352 19.08 -8.42 -2.35
CA THR A 352 17.73 -8.95 -2.52
C THR A 352 17.09 -9.12 -1.16
N PHE A 353 15.86 -8.65 -1.02
CA PHE A 353 15.06 -8.83 0.18
C PHE A 353 14.51 -10.26 0.24
N ILE A 354 14.64 -10.88 1.39
CA ILE A 354 14.15 -12.23 1.68
C ILE A 354 13.02 -12.20 2.70
N ASN A 355 12.36 -13.33 2.95
CA ASN A 355 11.22 -13.41 3.87
C ASN A 355 11.53 -12.88 5.29
N ASN A 356 12.77 -13.02 5.77
CA ASN A 356 13.17 -12.49 7.07
C ASN A 356 13.28 -10.96 7.11
N ASP A 357 13.36 -10.29 5.96
CA ASP A 357 13.45 -8.83 5.85
C ASP A 357 12.09 -8.14 5.95
N ARG A 358 10.98 -8.88 6.12
CA ARG A 358 9.63 -8.32 6.34
C ARG A 358 9.53 -7.44 7.60
N TYR A 359 10.52 -7.49 8.49
CA TYR A 359 10.57 -6.64 9.69
C TYR A 359 11.33 -5.33 9.48
N ILE A 360 11.68 -5.04 8.23
CA ILE A 360 12.33 -3.80 7.79
C ILE A 360 11.41 -3.16 6.76
N ARG A 361 11.14 -1.87 6.92
CA ARG A 361 10.32 -1.10 6.00
C ARG A 361 11.11 0.06 5.47
N ILE A 362 10.99 0.25 4.16
CA ILE A 362 11.68 1.31 3.43
C ILE A 362 10.69 1.86 2.44
N GLU A 363 10.47 3.18 2.49
CA GLU A 363 9.72 3.92 1.50
C GLU A 363 10.65 4.93 0.83
N ILE A 364 10.57 5.01 -0.50
CA ILE A 364 11.13 6.11 -1.29
C ILE A 364 9.94 6.87 -1.84
N GLU A 365 9.70 8.06 -1.31
CA GLU A 365 8.71 8.99 -1.81
C GLU A 365 9.38 10.00 -2.72
N PHE A 366 8.84 10.25 -3.92
CA PHE A 366 9.41 11.19 -4.87
C PHE A 366 8.35 12.07 -5.53
N SER A 367 8.78 13.25 -5.97
CA SER A 367 7.93 14.19 -6.71
C SER A 367 7.76 13.77 -8.18
N ALA A 368 6.65 14.16 -8.80
CA ALA A 368 6.38 13.94 -10.24
C ALA A 368 7.51 14.44 -11.18
N SER A 369 8.31 15.42 -10.75
CA SER A 369 9.48 15.88 -11.51
C SER A 369 10.57 14.82 -11.67
N LEU A 370 10.56 13.73 -10.90
CA LEU A 370 11.52 12.63 -11.03
C LEU A 370 10.99 11.43 -11.83
N ASP A 371 9.81 11.53 -12.46
CA ASP A 371 9.18 10.41 -13.18
C ASP A 371 10.06 9.74 -14.24
N GLU A 372 10.85 10.53 -14.98
CA GLU A 372 11.78 10.02 -15.98
C GLU A 372 12.89 9.16 -15.36
N LEU A 373 13.38 9.54 -14.18
CA LEU A 373 14.42 8.79 -13.45
C LEU A 373 13.90 7.54 -12.75
N PHE A 374 12.60 7.52 -12.45
CA PHE A 374 11.90 6.37 -11.90
C PHE A 374 11.20 5.54 -12.98
N GLY A 375 11.30 5.93 -14.26
CA GLY A 375 10.71 5.19 -15.38
C GLY A 375 9.25 4.84 -15.16
N VAL A 376 8.46 5.76 -14.59
CA VAL A 376 7.07 5.50 -14.22
C VAL A 376 6.26 5.22 -15.48
N THR A 377 5.76 3.98 -15.59
CA THR A 377 4.94 3.56 -16.73
C THR A 377 3.61 4.32 -16.78
N THR A 378 3.01 4.43 -17.98
CA THR A 378 1.72 5.10 -18.18
C THR A 378 0.58 4.52 -17.38
N SER A 379 0.67 3.24 -17.01
CA SER A 379 -0.29 2.52 -16.19
C SER A 379 0.08 2.46 -14.70
N LYS A 380 1.15 3.18 -14.30
CA LYS A 380 1.62 3.38 -12.91
C LYS A 380 1.79 2.11 -12.08
N GLN A 381 2.08 1.00 -12.75
CA GLN A 381 2.24 -0.29 -12.09
C GLN A 381 3.69 -0.67 -11.90
N GLN A 382 4.60 0.00 -12.60
CA GLN A 382 6.01 -0.30 -12.51
C GLN A 382 6.84 0.96 -12.44
N VAL A 383 7.81 0.90 -11.54
CA VAL A 383 8.94 1.81 -11.47
C VAL A 383 10.15 1.11 -12.07
N SER A 384 10.95 1.84 -12.85
CA SER A 384 12.27 1.42 -13.30
C SER A 384 13.28 2.47 -12.85
N VAL A 385 13.93 2.21 -11.72
CA VAL A 385 14.87 3.14 -11.10
C VAL A 385 16.16 3.22 -11.93
N SER A 386 16.50 4.42 -12.39
CA SER A 386 17.73 4.70 -13.14
C SER A 386 19.00 4.48 -12.29
N SER A 387 20.14 4.27 -12.96
CA SER A 387 21.45 4.14 -12.30
C SER A 387 21.81 5.36 -11.45
N ILE A 388 21.52 6.57 -11.95
CA ILE A 388 21.76 7.83 -11.23
C ILE A 388 21.05 7.82 -9.87
N VAL A 389 19.78 7.41 -9.84
CA VAL A 389 19.04 7.32 -8.58
C VAL A 389 19.64 6.26 -7.67
N TRP A 390 19.99 5.08 -8.19
CA TRP A 390 20.66 4.06 -7.38
C TRP A 390 21.96 4.60 -6.76
N ASP A 391 22.80 5.29 -7.53
CA ASP A 391 24.04 5.85 -7.03
C ASP A 391 23.79 6.88 -5.92
N ARG A 392 22.80 7.77 -6.08
CA ARG A 392 22.38 8.72 -5.02
C ARG A 392 21.87 8.02 -3.76
N LEU A 393 21.08 6.96 -3.90
CA LEU A 393 20.63 6.15 -2.77
C LEU A 393 21.81 5.47 -2.07
N ARG A 394 22.86 5.10 -2.81
CA ARG A 394 24.07 4.49 -2.25
C ARG A 394 24.87 5.50 -1.46
N GLU A 395 25.08 6.68 -2.02
CA GLU A 395 25.77 7.82 -1.40
C GLU A 395 25.09 8.24 -0.10
N ALA A 396 23.75 8.25 -0.10
CA ALA A 396 22.94 8.49 1.10
C ALA A 396 22.98 7.35 2.14
N GLY A 397 23.71 6.26 1.86
CA GLY A 397 23.94 5.18 2.82
C GLY A 397 22.82 4.15 2.93
N MET A 398 21.86 4.10 2.01
CA MET A 398 20.72 3.17 2.08
C MET A 398 21.16 1.70 2.22
N HIS A 399 22.22 1.29 1.53
CA HIS A 399 22.77 -0.07 1.64
C HIS A 399 23.22 -0.42 3.07
N LYS A 400 23.93 0.49 3.74
CA LYS A 400 24.37 0.31 5.13
C LYS A 400 23.19 0.35 6.09
N ALA A 401 22.20 1.21 5.84
CA ALA A 401 20.97 1.25 6.63
C ALA A 401 20.23 -0.10 6.59
N ILE A 402 20.09 -0.70 5.39
CA ILE A 402 19.51 -2.04 5.22
C ILE A 402 20.28 -3.10 6.02
N GLU A 403 21.61 -3.12 5.91
CA GLU A 403 22.46 -4.06 6.64
C GLU A 403 22.33 -3.92 8.17
N HIS A 404 22.32 -2.68 8.66
CA HIS A 404 22.13 -2.38 10.06
C HIS A 404 20.76 -2.84 10.58
N LEU A 405 19.68 -2.53 9.85
CA LEU A 405 18.32 -2.96 10.19
C LEU A 405 18.20 -4.49 10.19
N ARG A 406 18.84 -5.18 9.24
CA ARG A 406 18.93 -6.65 9.23
C ARG A 406 19.66 -7.20 10.45
N ALA A 407 20.78 -6.59 10.83
CA ALA A 407 21.50 -6.98 12.05
C ALA A 407 20.60 -6.82 13.29
N LYS A 408 19.89 -5.71 13.40
CA LYS A 408 18.93 -5.45 14.50
C LYS A 408 17.83 -6.51 14.56
N VAL A 409 17.23 -6.87 13.42
CA VAL A 409 16.22 -7.96 13.35
C VAL A 409 16.82 -9.31 13.78
N ARG A 410 18.02 -9.66 13.31
CA ARG A 410 18.69 -10.93 13.69
C ARG A 410 18.96 -11.00 15.19
N SER A 411 19.50 -9.93 15.78
CA SER A 411 19.77 -9.87 17.22
C SER A 411 18.49 -10.00 18.05
N ALA A 412 17.42 -9.29 17.68
CA ALA A 412 16.13 -9.37 18.35
C ALA A 412 15.50 -10.77 18.25
N LYS A 413 15.61 -11.43 17.08
CA LYS A 413 15.15 -12.82 16.94
C LYS A 413 15.92 -13.77 17.85
N ALA A 414 17.25 -13.64 17.90
CA ALA A 414 18.10 -14.49 18.73
C ALA A 414 17.81 -14.30 20.23
N GLU A 415 17.58 -13.07 20.67
CA GLU A 415 17.16 -12.76 22.04
C GLU A 415 15.80 -13.39 22.38
N ARG A 416 14.80 -13.23 21.51
CA ARG A 416 13.49 -13.84 21.72
C ARG A 416 13.56 -15.37 21.84
N HIS A 417 14.34 -16.03 20.97
CA HIS A 417 14.53 -17.47 21.06
C HIS A 417 15.25 -17.91 22.34
N ARG A 418 16.20 -17.10 22.84
CA ARG A 418 16.84 -17.37 24.14
C ARG A 418 15.82 -17.24 25.28
N ASN A 419 15.02 -16.19 25.29
CA ASN A 419 14.01 -15.97 26.33
C ASN A 419 12.94 -17.08 26.34
N ALA A 420 12.48 -17.52 25.17
CA ALA A 420 11.54 -18.63 25.03
C ALA A 420 12.10 -19.95 25.61
N LYS A 421 13.38 -20.27 25.32
CA LYS A 421 14.04 -21.46 25.88
C LYS A 421 14.18 -21.39 27.40
N VAL A 422 14.49 -20.22 27.96
CA VAL A 422 14.61 -20.02 29.42
C VAL A 422 13.25 -20.22 30.09
N LEU A 423 12.17 -19.64 29.54
CA LEU A 423 10.82 -19.83 30.05
C LEU A 423 10.39 -21.30 30.02
N GLN A 424 10.61 -21.99 28.90
CA GLN A 424 10.29 -23.41 28.77
C GLN A 424 11.06 -24.26 29.79
N SER A 425 12.36 -23.98 29.98
CA SER A 425 13.16 -24.70 31.00
C SER A 425 12.68 -24.49 32.44
N ARG A 426 12.06 -23.33 32.73
CA ARG A 426 11.48 -23.03 34.05
C ARG A 426 10.15 -23.75 34.24
N GLU A 427 9.31 -23.79 33.22
CA GLU A 427 8.04 -24.54 33.23
C GLU A 427 8.29 -26.05 33.35
N ASP A 428 9.25 -26.60 32.60
CA ASP A 428 9.64 -28.00 32.70
C ASP A 428 10.11 -28.34 34.12
N ARG A 429 10.97 -27.49 34.71
CA ARG A 429 11.41 -27.65 36.11
C ARG A 429 10.26 -27.58 37.11
N ARG A 430 9.25 -26.72 36.87
CA ARG A 430 8.07 -26.62 37.74
C ARG A 430 7.20 -27.87 37.65
N ASN A 431 6.97 -28.38 36.45
CA ASN A 431 6.17 -29.59 36.22
C ASN A 431 6.84 -30.87 36.77
N LEU A 432 8.18 -30.93 36.79
CA LEU A 432 8.96 -32.01 37.43
C LEU A 432 8.84 -32.01 38.97
N VAL A 433 8.66 -30.84 39.57
CA VAL A 433 8.46 -30.72 41.04
C VAL A 433 7.02 -31.10 41.42
N ASP A 434 6.02 -30.75 40.63
CA ASP A 434 4.62 -31.14 40.88
C ASP A 434 4.35 -32.64 40.64
N THR A 435 5.14 -33.31 39.79
CA THR A 435 4.98 -34.76 39.52
C THR A 435 5.76 -35.67 40.50
N SER A 436 6.65 -35.10 41.33
CA SER A 436 7.39 -35.84 42.36
C SER A 436 6.78 -35.72 43.77
N GLY A 437 5.71 -34.93 43.93
CA GLY A 437 4.97 -34.76 45.19
C GLY A 437 3.64 -35.52 45.24
N SER A 438 3.67 -36.86 45.17
CA SER A 438 2.49 -37.70 45.45
C SER A 438 2.89 -39.00 46.16
N THR A 439 3.25 -38.89 47.43
CA THR A 439 3.10 -39.96 48.44
C THR A 439 2.79 -39.26 49.76
N GLY A 440 1.67 -39.62 50.39
CA GLY A 440 0.97 -38.82 51.39
C GLY A 440 1.54 -38.83 52.80
N ASP A 441 1.00 -37.95 53.64
CA ASP A 441 0.31 -38.36 54.87
C ASP A 441 -0.60 -37.21 55.39
N ASP A 442 -1.71 -37.59 56.01
CA ASP A 442 -2.78 -36.75 56.56
C ASP A 442 -2.39 -36.14 57.92
N SER A 443 -2.74 -34.86 58.15
CA SER A 443 -3.32 -34.39 59.43
C SER A 443 -3.75 -32.92 59.35
N ALA A 444 -4.85 -32.60 60.05
CA ALA A 444 -5.73 -31.46 59.81
C ALA A 444 -5.43 -30.18 60.64
N ALA A 445 -5.52 -29.03 59.93
CA ALA A 445 -6.12 -27.71 60.27
C ALA A 445 -5.56 -26.82 61.42
N PRO A 446 -5.75 -25.46 61.42
CA PRO A 446 -6.68 -24.69 60.59
C PRO A 446 -6.15 -23.41 59.86
N THR A 447 -6.88 -23.08 58.80
CA THR A 447 -7.24 -21.79 58.18
C THR A 447 -6.56 -20.48 58.64
N SER A 448 -5.88 -19.79 57.72
CA SER A 448 -5.84 -18.32 57.68
C SER A 448 -5.72 -17.78 56.25
N MET A 449 -6.25 -16.57 56.06
CA MET A 449 -6.68 -15.98 54.81
C MET A 449 -5.57 -15.57 53.84
N VAL A 450 -5.98 -15.52 52.57
CA VAL A 450 -5.28 -15.03 51.38
C VAL A 450 -4.75 -13.60 51.55
N SER A 451 -3.47 -13.41 51.24
CA SER A 451 -2.90 -12.12 50.80
C SER A 451 -1.81 -12.41 49.77
N SER A 452 -2.09 -12.05 48.52
CA SER A 452 -1.16 -12.11 47.39
C SER A 452 -0.04 -11.10 47.55
N SER A 453 1.22 -11.55 47.54
CA SER A 453 2.40 -10.68 47.50
C SER A 453 3.39 -11.15 46.42
N ILE A 454 3.81 -10.20 45.61
CA ILE A 454 4.71 -10.29 44.46
C ILE A 454 6.09 -10.83 44.90
N PRO A 455 6.73 -11.77 44.19
CA PRO A 455 8.08 -12.20 44.53
C PRO A 455 9.10 -11.08 44.29
N SER A 456 9.74 -10.69 45.39
CA SER A 456 10.77 -9.67 45.54
C SER A 456 12.04 -9.93 44.71
N LEU A 457 12.58 -8.83 44.17
CA LEU A 457 13.81 -8.61 43.42
C LEU A 457 15.11 -8.92 44.21
N HIS A 458 15.23 -10.10 44.81
CA HIS A 458 16.41 -10.49 45.60
C HIS A 458 17.28 -11.55 44.91
N ARG A 459 17.76 -11.27 43.69
CA ARG A 459 18.94 -11.97 43.13
C ARG A 459 19.51 -11.31 41.88
N LEU A 460 20.17 -10.16 42.03
CA LEU A 460 21.13 -9.64 41.05
C LEU A 460 22.00 -8.56 41.70
N ALA A 461 22.83 -8.96 42.67
CA ALA A 461 23.83 -8.08 43.27
C ALA A 461 25.12 -8.84 43.55
N THR A 462 25.77 -9.32 42.50
CA THR A 462 27.19 -9.71 42.56
C THR A 462 27.84 -9.44 41.20
N THR A 463 28.14 -8.18 40.89
CA THR A 463 29.31 -7.76 40.10
C THR A 463 29.50 -6.25 40.27
N SER A 464 30.71 -5.82 40.66
CA SER A 464 31.02 -4.46 41.09
C SER A 464 30.87 -3.34 40.05
N LYS A 465 30.45 -3.66 38.81
CA LYS A 465 30.27 -2.68 37.71
C LYS A 465 28.89 -2.02 37.68
N ALA A 466 27.87 -2.63 38.29
CA ALA A 466 26.50 -2.09 38.26
C ALA A 466 26.33 -0.87 39.19
N GLY A 467 27.02 -0.85 40.34
CA GLY A 467 27.00 0.28 41.27
C GLY A 467 27.67 1.53 40.70
N GLU A 468 28.81 1.37 40.03
CA GLU A 468 29.51 2.49 39.37
C GLU A 468 28.70 3.07 38.21
N ALA A 469 28.05 2.22 37.40
CA ALA A 469 27.20 2.67 36.30
C ALA A 469 25.96 3.43 36.80
N LEU A 470 25.37 2.99 37.92
CA LEU A 470 24.23 3.67 38.53
C LEU A 470 24.64 5.01 39.15
N ALA A 471 25.80 5.08 39.82
CA ALA A 471 26.33 6.32 40.38
C ALA A 471 26.62 7.37 39.29
N LEU A 472 27.21 6.95 38.16
CA LEU A 472 27.43 7.83 37.00
C LEU A 472 26.13 8.31 36.37
N LEU A 473 25.12 7.44 36.29
CA LEU A 473 23.80 7.79 35.77
C LEU A 473 23.10 8.82 36.67
N ILE A 474 23.12 8.61 37.99
CA ILE A 474 22.51 9.53 38.97
C ILE A 474 23.19 10.91 38.89
N ASN A 475 24.53 10.96 38.86
CA ASN A 475 25.27 12.22 38.77
C ASN A 475 25.01 12.98 37.46
N ALA A 476 24.90 12.26 36.33
CA ALA A 476 24.54 12.86 35.04
C ALA A 476 23.12 13.45 35.03
N ILE A 477 22.18 12.83 35.76
CA ILE A 477 20.82 13.32 35.86
C ILE A 477 20.74 14.53 36.80
N GLU A 478 21.43 14.53 37.95
CA GLU A 478 21.50 15.68 38.85
C GLU A 478 22.10 16.92 38.15
N THR A 479 23.17 16.72 37.37
CA THR A 479 23.81 17.80 36.60
C THR A 479 22.83 18.43 35.62
N ARG A 480 22.01 17.61 34.93
CA ARG A 480 20.95 18.10 34.03
C ARG A 480 19.82 18.80 34.77
N ALA A 481 19.40 18.29 35.92
CA ALA A 481 18.34 18.89 36.72
C ALA A 481 18.73 20.29 37.23
N THR A 482 19.99 20.49 37.62
CA THR A 482 20.49 21.83 38.03
C THR A 482 20.58 22.83 36.89
N GLY A 483 20.71 22.37 35.64
CA GLY A 483 20.75 23.22 34.45
C GLY A 483 19.38 23.74 33.99
N GLN A 484 18.28 23.19 34.49
CA GLN A 484 16.90 23.58 34.11
C GLN A 484 16.20 24.50 35.12
N GLY A 485 16.93 25.03 36.12
CA GLY A 485 16.45 26.03 37.07
C GLY A 485 16.10 25.46 38.45
N ALA A 486 16.15 26.33 39.47
CA ALA A 486 16.10 25.93 40.88
C ALA A 486 14.79 25.26 41.31
N ALA A 487 13.66 25.61 40.68
CA ALA A 487 12.35 25.00 40.96
C ALA A 487 12.28 23.55 40.48
N PHE A 488 12.77 23.27 39.26
CA PHE A 488 12.80 21.92 38.70
C PHE A 488 13.79 21.02 39.45
N ALA A 489 14.92 21.57 39.89
CA ALA A 489 15.88 20.84 40.72
C ALA A 489 15.30 20.46 42.10
N ALA A 490 14.44 21.29 42.69
CA ALA A 490 13.80 21.01 43.98
C ALA A 490 12.75 19.90 43.88
N GLU A 491 11.92 19.95 42.83
CA GLU A 491 10.88 18.95 42.55
C GLU A 491 11.49 17.59 42.19
N TYR A 492 12.56 17.59 41.39
CA TYR A 492 13.33 16.39 41.05
C TYR A 492 14.00 15.74 42.27
N ARG A 493 14.58 16.54 43.18
CA ARG A 493 15.16 16.00 44.43
C ARG A 493 14.11 15.41 45.36
N SER A 494 12.91 15.96 45.40
CA SER A 494 11.80 15.40 46.18
C SER A 494 11.43 14.01 45.66
N LEU A 495 11.31 13.87 44.34
CA LEU A 495 10.97 12.61 43.66
C LEU A 495 12.06 11.53 43.87
N MET A 496 13.33 11.94 43.80
CA MET A 496 14.47 11.04 44.03
C MET A 496 14.63 10.65 45.49
N GLY A 497 14.28 11.53 46.43
CA GLY A 497 14.29 11.23 47.88
C GLY A 497 13.33 10.10 48.26
N GLU A 498 12.13 10.08 47.69
CA GLU A 498 11.16 8.99 47.88
C GLU A 498 11.66 7.68 47.27
N TRP A 499 12.32 7.75 46.12
CA TRP A 499 12.89 6.58 45.45
C TRP A 499 14.09 6.01 46.21
N MET A 500 14.98 6.87 46.73
CA MET A 500 16.15 6.47 47.52
C MET A 500 15.79 5.86 48.88
N ALA A 501 14.68 6.28 49.49
CA ALA A 501 14.17 5.70 50.73
C ALA A 501 13.72 4.23 50.58
N THR A 502 13.52 3.75 49.35
CA THR A 502 13.15 2.36 49.05
C THR A 502 14.33 1.45 48.68
N LEU A 503 15.55 2.00 48.63
CA LEU A 503 16.79 1.25 48.34
C LEU A 503 17.47 0.81 49.64
N ASP A 504 18.09 -0.37 49.61
CA ASP A 504 18.82 -0.95 50.75
C ASP A 504 19.96 0.01 51.21
N PRO A 505 20.04 0.36 52.52
CA PRO A 505 21.04 1.29 53.05
C PRO A 505 22.49 0.94 52.71
N SER A 506 22.79 -0.36 52.51
CA SER A 506 24.12 -0.84 52.14
C SER A 506 24.60 -0.35 50.76
N PHE A 507 23.68 0.01 49.86
CA PHE A 507 24.00 0.55 48.54
C PHE A 507 24.37 2.04 48.57
N LEU A 508 23.76 2.84 49.45
CA LEU A 508 23.98 4.28 49.54
C LEU A 508 25.39 4.63 50.01
N THR A 509 25.95 3.83 50.92
CA THR A 509 27.32 3.98 51.42
C THR A 509 28.37 3.68 50.36
N SER A 510 28.10 2.73 49.44
CA SER A 510 29.00 2.39 48.34
C SER A 510 29.02 3.42 47.21
N ALA A 511 27.96 4.23 47.09
CA ALA A 511 27.80 5.26 46.07
C ALA A 511 28.20 6.67 46.55
N GLY A 512 28.70 6.82 47.78
CA GLY A 512 29.22 8.09 48.30
C GLY A 512 28.16 9.09 48.81
N PHE A 513 26.92 8.66 49.03
CA PHE A 513 25.87 9.51 49.59
C PHE A 513 25.87 9.43 51.13
N ALA A 514 25.97 10.59 51.80
CA ALA A 514 25.87 10.67 53.25
C ALA A 514 24.42 10.43 53.71
N THR A 515 24.21 9.41 54.52
CA THR A 515 22.93 9.17 55.21
C THR A 515 22.78 10.16 56.35
N LYS A 516 21.69 10.94 56.39
CA LYS A 516 21.33 11.78 57.53
C LYS A 516 21.02 10.90 58.74
N ASN A 517 22.03 10.67 59.57
CA ASN A 517 21.96 10.49 61.01
C ASN A 517 23.38 10.63 61.56
N ASP A 518 23.87 11.87 61.51
CA ASP A 518 24.67 12.56 62.54
C ASP A 518 24.75 14.04 62.18
#